data_AF-A0A817GRI6-F1
#
_entry.id   AF-A0A817GRI6-F1
#
_cell.length_a   1.000
_cell.length_b   1.000
_cell.length_c   1.000
_cell.angle_alpha   90.00
_cell.angle_beta   90.00
_cell.angle_gamma   90.00
#
_symmetry.space_group_name_H-M   'P 1'
#
loop_
_entity.id
_entity.type
_entity.pdbx_description
1 polymer ?
#
loop_
_entity_poly.entity_id
_entity_poly.type
_entity_poly.pdbx_seq_one_letter_code
_entity_poly.pdbx_strand_id
1 'polypeptide(L)'
;MVLTKMKETAEAYLGKRVSDAGVIAALKILRIINEPTAAAIAYGLDKRITSEKNVLIFDLGGGTFDVSIIVIDNDVFEVKSTVGDTHLSGEDFDSRMVTRFLQEFKRKTNKDISQNSRALRRLLQHRTLSTSAETTIEIDAFHKGIDFHTSTTRGRFEKLCVDLFRAKLEPVENSLRDTRMDKSKIDEIVLVGGSKRIPKVKILLQNFFNEKELNKSINPDEAVAYGAAVQAAILKGDKSEEAKDIQIRNDQNRLSSEEIERMVKDAEKYKKEDQAQQEHILARNSLESYCFNMKNNIHDDKISSKLSTSDKTKMNEVIESTLKWIETNQLAEKDEFEHKLKEIEKLCLPIMTKLYSNEQFAERTSKSHSNGPTIEQLD
;
A
#
# COMPACT_ATOMS: atom_id res chain seq x y z
N MET A 1 -1.52 12.58 -37.59
CA MET A 1 -1.14 13.95 -37.19
C MET A 1 -2.11 14.55 -36.16
N VAL A 2 -3.42 14.60 -36.41
CA VAL A 2 -4.39 15.16 -35.44
C VAL A 2 -4.56 14.27 -34.19
N LEU A 3 -4.73 12.96 -34.36
CA LEU A 3 -4.87 12.02 -33.23
C LEU A 3 -3.60 11.93 -32.38
N THR A 4 -2.42 11.99 -33.00
CA THR A 4 -1.11 12.03 -32.33
C THR A 4 -0.98 13.28 -31.46
N LYS A 5 -1.32 14.46 -32.01
CA LYS A 5 -1.35 15.72 -31.26
C LYS A 5 -2.36 15.71 -30.10
N MET A 6 -3.51 15.07 -30.28
CA MET A 6 -4.53 14.95 -29.22
C MET A 6 -4.06 14.03 -28.09
N LYS A 7 -3.37 12.93 -28.40
CA LYS A 7 -2.74 12.05 -27.40
C LYS A 7 -1.64 12.79 -26.64
N GLU A 8 -0.73 13.45 -27.33
CA GLU A 8 0.32 14.29 -26.72
C GLU A 8 -0.26 15.39 -25.82
N THR A 9 -1.37 16.03 -26.25
CA THR A 9 -2.04 17.07 -25.45
C THR A 9 -2.73 16.47 -24.22
N ALA A 10 -3.34 15.28 -24.34
CA ALA A 10 -3.98 14.57 -23.23
C ALA A 10 -2.96 14.05 -22.22
N GLU A 11 -1.85 13.47 -22.67
CA GLU A 11 -0.72 13.03 -21.84
C GLU A 11 -0.06 14.22 -21.13
N ALA A 12 0.18 15.33 -21.84
CA ALA A 12 0.67 16.57 -21.24
C ALA A 12 -0.31 17.12 -20.19
N TYR A 13 -1.62 16.99 -20.42
CA TYR A 13 -2.66 17.42 -19.49
C TYR A 13 -2.78 16.49 -18.26
N LEU A 14 -2.60 15.18 -18.43
CA LEU A 14 -2.51 14.19 -17.35
C LEU A 14 -1.25 14.41 -16.50
N GLY A 15 -0.08 14.54 -17.14
CA GLY A 15 1.19 14.83 -16.47
C GLY A 15 1.15 16.15 -15.69
N LYS A 16 0.45 17.16 -16.23
CA LYS A 16 0.18 18.42 -15.53
C LYS A 16 -0.60 18.19 -14.22
N ARG A 17 -1.72 17.48 -14.27
CA ARG A 17 -2.56 17.22 -13.08
C ARG A 17 -1.81 16.46 -11.99
N VAL A 18 -0.99 15.48 -12.37
CA VAL A 18 -0.18 14.70 -11.43
C VAL A 18 0.91 15.58 -10.80
N SER A 19 1.56 16.44 -11.58
CA SER A 19 2.54 17.40 -11.04
C SER A 19 1.88 18.36 -10.05
N ASP A 20 0.70 18.89 -10.37
CA ASP A 20 -0.03 19.83 -9.52
C ASP A 20 -0.47 19.14 -8.21
N ALA A 21 -0.95 17.90 -8.28
CA ALA A 21 -1.26 17.09 -7.10
C ALA A 21 -0.03 16.88 -6.20
N GLY A 22 1.14 16.65 -6.80
CA GLY A 22 2.41 16.58 -6.09
C GLY A 22 2.76 17.86 -5.33
N VAL A 23 2.55 19.02 -5.97
CA VAL A 23 2.77 20.34 -5.34
C VAL A 23 1.77 20.57 -4.20
N ILE A 24 0.50 20.20 -4.38
CA ILE A 24 -0.53 20.25 -3.34
C ILE A 24 -0.14 19.39 -2.13
N ALA A 25 0.49 18.24 -2.38
CA ALA A 25 1.06 17.38 -1.34
C ALA A 25 2.40 17.87 -0.76
N ALA A 26 2.81 19.11 -1.07
CA ALA A 26 4.08 19.72 -0.67
C ALA A 26 5.34 18.97 -1.16
N LEU A 27 5.26 18.29 -2.31
CA LEU A 27 6.39 17.60 -2.93
C LEU A 27 7.00 18.45 -4.06
N LYS A 28 8.33 18.55 -4.08
CA LYS A 28 9.06 19.11 -5.22
C LYS A 28 9.18 18.05 -6.32
N ILE A 29 8.35 18.17 -7.35
CA ILE A 29 8.39 17.28 -8.52
C ILE A 29 9.60 17.61 -9.39
N LEU A 30 10.59 16.71 -9.40
CA LEU A 30 11.81 16.87 -10.20
C LEU A 30 11.58 16.48 -11.66
N ARG A 31 10.81 15.43 -11.89
CA ARG A 31 10.48 14.86 -13.19
C ARG A 31 9.24 13.97 -13.05
N ILE A 32 8.37 14.00 -14.05
CA ILE A 32 7.35 12.97 -14.25
C ILE A 32 7.97 11.89 -15.15
N ILE A 33 7.77 10.64 -14.80
CA ILE A 33 8.28 9.50 -15.57
C ILE A 33 7.11 8.58 -15.90
N ASN A 34 7.09 8.06 -17.13
CA ASN A 34 6.10 7.08 -17.55
C ASN A 34 6.38 5.73 -16.88
N GLU A 35 5.33 5.03 -16.47
CA GLU A 35 5.41 3.71 -15.83
C GLU A 35 6.27 2.70 -16.63
N PRO A 36 6.10 2.53 -17.96
CA PRO A 36 6.94 1.59 -18.71
C PRO A 36 8.41 1.97 -18.73
N THR A 37 8.74 3.26 -18.73
CA THR A 37 10.13 3.74 -18.66
C THR A 37 10.72 3.46 -17.28
N ALA A 38 9.96 3.73 -16.21
CA ALA A 38 10.40 3.40 -14.85
C ALA A 38 10.60 1.89 -14.66
N ALA A 39 9.67 1.07 -15.16
CA ALA A 39 9.81 -0.38 -15.16
C ALA A 39 11.06 -0.86 -15.93
N ALA A 40 11.39 -0.23 -17.07
CA ALA A 40 12.59 -0.56 -17.81
C ALA A 40 13.88 -0.19 -17.08
N ILE A 41 13.91 0.97 -16.40
CA ILE A 41 15.04 1.35 -15.53
C ILE A 41 15.27 0.29 -14.45
N ALA A 42 14.19 -0.12 -13.77
CA ALA A 42 14.27 -1.18 -12.77
C ALA A 42 14.78 -2.52 -13.35
N TYR A 43 14.40 -2.85 -14.59
CA TYR A 43 14.91 -4.03 -15.28
C TYR A 43 16.40 -3.91 -15.65
N GLY A 44 16.82 -2.75 -16.15
CA GLY A 44 18.16 -2.55 -16.68
C GLY A 44 19.23 -2.37 -15.60
N LEU A 45 18.86 -1.84 -14.43
CA LEU A 45 19.81 -1.53 -13.35
C LEU A 45 20.58 -2.76 -12.84
N ASP A 46 19.86 -3.85 -12.61
CA ASP A 46 20.43 -5.08 -12.02
C ASP A 46 21.20 -5.93 -13.04
N LYS A 47 21.04 -5.63 -14.34
CA LYS A 47 21.64 -6.41 -15.42
C LYS A 47 22.78 -5.60 -16.04
N ARG A 48 24.01 -6.10 -15.95
CA ARG A 48 25.10 -5.63 -16.82
C ARG A 48 24.78 -6.00 -18.27
N ILE A 49 24.01 -5.15 -18.95
CA ILE A 49 23.59 -5.34 -20.33
C ILE A 49 24.77 -4.95 -21.23
N THR A 50 25.52 -5.95 -21.69
CA THR A 50 26.72 -5.77 -22.52
C THR A 50 26.43 -5.66 -24.02
N SER A 51 25.16 -5.82 -24.42
CA SER A 51 24.71 -5.78 -25.82
C SER A 51 23.31 -5.19 -25.88
N GLU A 52 23.00 -4.49 -26.97
CA GLU A 52 21.65 -3.98 -27.26
C GLU A 52 20.58 -5.05 -27.04
N LYS A 53 19.51 -4.69 -26.31
CA LYS A 53 18.35 -5.55 -26.06
C LYS A 53 17.04 -4.82 -26.35
N ASN A 54 16.14 -5.48 -27.04
CA ASN A 54 14.76 -5.06 -27.23
C ASN A 54 13.88 -5.65 -26.13
N VAL A 55 13.42 -4.82 -25.21
CA VAL A 55 12.58 -5.22 -24.08
C VAL A 55 11.16 -4.75 -24.32
N LEU A 56 10.20 -5.66 -24.24
CA LEU A 56 8.78 -5.33 -24.25
C LEU A 56 8.28 -5.23 -22.80
N ILE A 57 7.80 -4.05 -22.42
CA ILE A 57 7.08 -3.84 -21.17
C ILE A 57 5.58 -4.00 -21.45
N PHE A 58 4.96 -4.94 -20.75
CA PHE A 58 3.52 -5.18 -20.77
C PHE A 58 2.96 -4.81 -19.39
N ASP A 59 2.36 -3.63 -19.32
CA ASP A 59 1.84 -3.03 -18.10
C ASP A 59 0.33 -3.19 -18.04
N LEU A 60 -0.13 -4.09 -17.17
CA LEU A 60 -1.55 -4.36 -17.00
C LEU A 60 -1.97 -3.97 -15.57
N GLY A 61 -2.39 -2.73 -15.44
CA GLY A 61 -2.80 -2.10 -14.21
C GLY A 61 -4.27 -2.32 -13.83
N GLY A 62 -4.72 -1.53 -12.86
CA GLY A 62 -6.11 -1.51 -12.40
C GLY A 62 -7.04 -0.74 -13.33
N GLY A 63 -6.59 0.41 -13.86
CA GLY A 63 -7.41 1.30 -14.71
C GLY A 63 -6.82 1.56 -16.10
N THR A 64 -5.61 1.10 -16.40
CA THR A 64 -4.97 1.25 -17.71
C THR A 64 -4.27 -0.05 -18.12
N PHE A 65 -4.06 -0.19 -19.42
CA PHE A 65 -3.22 -1.21 -20.03
C PHE A 65 -2.31 -0.55 -21.05
N ASP A 66 -1.00 -0.72 -20.90
CA ASP A 66 0.02 -0.11 -21.75
C ASP A 66 1.06 -1.13 -22.18
N VAL A 67 1.54 -1.00 -23.42
CA VAL A 67 2.60 -1.81 -24.01
C VAL A 67 3.66 -0.89 -24.58
N SER A 68 4.90 -1.04 -24.14
CA SER A 68 6.03 -0.29 -24.66
C SER A 68 7.16 -1.20 -25.12
N ILE A 69 7.78 -0.86 -26.25
CA ILE A 69 9.05 -1.48 -26.67
C ILE A 69 10.16 -0.49 -26.38
N ILE A 70 11.14 -0.95 -25.60
CA ILE A 70 12.27 -0.15 -25.13
C ILE A 70 13.54 -0.86 -25.56
N VAL A 71 14.42 -0.11 -26.22
CA VAL A 71 15.77 -0.56 -26.56
C VAL A 71 16.70 -0.11 -25.46
N ILE A 72 17.46 -1.07 -24.92
CA ILE A 72 18.44 -0.83 -23.86
C ILE A 72 19.82 -1.15 -24.43
N ASP A 73 20.69 -0.14 -24.50
CA ASP A 73 22.07 -0.27 -24.96
C ASP A 73 22.99 0.57 -24.08
N ASN A 74 23.96 -0.06 -23.40
CA ASN A 74 24.93 0.58 -22.51
C ASN A 74 24.30 1.65 -21.59
N ASP A 75 23.30 1.25 -20.79
CA ASP A 75 22.55 2.10 -19.85
C ASP A 75 21.75 3.27 -20.47
N VAL A 76 21.64 3.28 -21.81
CA VAL A 76 20.72 4.16 -22.53
C VAL A 76 19.41 3.43 -22.77
N PHE A 77 18.32 4.02 -22.27
CA PHE A 77 16.97 3.49 -22.39
C PHE A 77 16.19 4.33 -23.41
N GLU A 78 15.93 3.75 -24.58
CA GLU A 78 15.20 4.42 -25.66
C GLU A 78 13.82 3.79 -25.85
N VAL A 79 12.77 4.55 -25.58
CA VAL A 79 11.38 4.14 -25.85
C VAL A 79 11.13 4.23 -27.36
N LYS A 80 10.88 3.11 -28.02
CA LYS A 80 10.60 3.06 -29.46
C LYS A 80 9.11 3.18 -29.78
N SER A 81 8.26 2.68 -28.91
CA SER A 81 6.80 2.75 -29.04
C SER A 81 6.13 2.64 -27.68
N THR A 82 4.96 3.29 -27.56
CA THR A 82 4.03 3.13 -26.44
C THR A 82 2.59 3.14 -26.95
N VAL A 83 1.90 2.03 -26.77
CA VAL A 83 0.50 1.84 -27.17
C VAL A 83 -0.28 1.40 -25.95
N GLY A 84 -1.46 1.97 -25.72
CA GLY A 84 -2.27 1.66 -24.54
C GLY A 84 -3.77 1.72 -24.82
N ASP A 85 -4.53 1.14 -23.91
CA ASP A 85 -6.00 1.13 -23.90
C ASP A 85 -6.52 1.23 -22.46
N THR A 86 -7.28 2.28 -22.18
CA THR A 86 -7.88 2.55 -20.87
C THR A 86 -9.09 1.67 -20.56
N HIS A 87 -9.56 0.85 -21.50
CA HIS A 87 -10.73 -0.03 -21.36
C HIS A 87 -10.34 -1.52 -21.43
N LEU A 88 -9.06 -1.84 -21.23
CA LEU A 88 -8.53 -3.21 -21.18
C LEU A 88 -7.81 -3.52 -19.86
N SER A 89 -8.26 -2.90 -18.78
CA SER A 89 -7.61 -2.90 -17.47
C SER A 89 -8.18 -3.96 -16.49
N GLY A 90 -7.71 -3.92 -15.24
CA GLY A 90 -8.25 -4.70 -14.13
C GLY A 90 -9.73 -4.41 -13.84
N GLU A 91 -10.14 -3.16 -13.94
CA GLU A 91 -11.50 -2.70 -13.67
C GLU A 91 -12.51 -3.30 -14.66
N ASP A 92 -12.10 -3.52 -15.91
CA ASP A 92 -12.93 -4.16 -16.92
C ASP A 92 -13.20 -5.63 -16.56
N PHE A 93 -12.22 -6.35 -16.03
CA PHE A 93 -12.40 -7.72 -15.52
C PHE A 93 -13.33 -7.75 -14.31
N ASP A 94 -13.13 -6.82 -13.37
CA ASP A 94 -13.98 -6.67 -12.18
C ASP A 94 -15.43 -6.37 -12.60
N SER A 95 -15.62 -5.47 -13.56
CA SER A 95 -16.94 -5.08 -14.11
C SER A 95 -17.69 -6.25 -14.74
N ARG A 96 -16.99 -7.16 -15.42
CA ARG A 96 -17.60 -8.39 -15.97
C ARG A 96 -18.12 -9.28 -14.85
N MET A 97 -17.30 -9.48 -13.81
CA MET A 97 -17.65 -10.31 -12.67
C MET A 97 -18.84 -9.74 -11.90
N VAL A 98 -18.80 -8.44 -11.59
CA VAL A 98 -19.90 -7.71 -10.96
C VAL A 98 -21.19 -7.87 -11.77
N THR A 99 -21.14 -7.59 -13.06
CA THR A 99 -22.30 -7.72 -13.96
C THR A 99 -22.90 -9.12 -13.91
N ARG A 100 -22.06 -10.17 -13.95
CA ARG A 100 -22.51 -11.54 -13.77
C ARG A 100 -23.22 -11.68 -12.42
N PHE A 101 -22.58 -11.32 -11.31
CA PHE A 101 -23.14 -11.56 -9.97
C PHE A 101 -24.45 -10.84 -9.75
N LEU A 102 -24.60 -9.62 -10.28
CA LEU A 102 -25.86 -8.88 -10.28
C LEU A 102 -26.96 -9.63 -11.05
N GLN A 103 -26.66 -10.15 -12.25
CA GLN A 103 -27.60 -10.95 -13.03
C GLN A 103 -28.00 -12.24 -12.30
N GLU A 104 -27.05 -12.91 -11.64
CA GLU A 104 -27.34 -14.10 -10.85
C GLU A 104 -28.25 -13.78 -9.66
N PHE A 105 -27.94 -12.71 -8.92
CA PHE A 105 -28.75 -12.28 -7.79
C PHE A 105 -30.17 -11.93 -8.25
N LYS A 106 -30.31 -11.15 -9.33
CA LYS A 106 -31.60 -10.80 -9.93
C LYS A 106 -32.38 -12.05 -10.36
N ARG A 107 -31.72 -13.05 -10.95
CA ARG A 107 -32.37 -14.32 -11.32
C ARG A 107 -32.85 -15.11 -10.10
N LYS A 108 -32.08 -15.13 -9.00
CA LYS A 108 -32.41 -15.87 -7.77
C LYS A 108 -33.51 -15.19 -6.95
N THR A 109 -33.54 -13.87 -6.91
CA THR A 109 -34.37 -13.09 -5.96
C THR A 109 -35.42 -12.21 -6.63
N ASN A 110 -35.37 -12.07 -7.96
CA ASN A 110 -36.13 -11.11 -8.75
C ASN A 110 -35.94 -9.64 -8.31
N LYS A 111 -34.80 -9.33 -7.67
CA LYS A 111 -34.43 -7.96 -7.25
C LYS A 111 -33.25 -7.44 -8.07
N ASP A 112 -33.44 -6.28 -8.69
CA ASP A 112 -32.37 -5.55 -9.36
C ASP A 112 -31.70 -4.60 -8.38
N ILE A 113 -30.38 -4.74 -8.23
CA ILE A 113 -29.55 -3.94 -7.32
C ILE A 113 -28.39 -3.27 -8.07
N SER A 114 -28.46 -3.21 -9.41
CA SER A 114 -27.43 -2.59 -10.25
C SER A 114 -27.15 -1.12 -9.91
N GLN A 115 -28.12 -0.42 -9.31
CA GLN A 115 -27.99 0.98 -8.88
C GLN A 115 -27.56 1.14 -7.41
N ASN A 116 -27.33 0.04 -6.69
CA ASN A 116 -26.95 0.10 -5.29
C ASN A 116 -25.42 0.16 -5.15
N SER A 117 -24.88 1.37 -4.99
CA SER A 117 -23.44 1.62 -4.86
C SER A 117 -22.78 0.83 -3.73
N ARG A 118 -23.47 0.64 -2.60
CA ARG A 118 -22.98 -0.19 -1.48
C ARG A 118 -22.84 -1.66 -1.87
N ALA A 119 -23.82 -2.20 -2.59
CA ALA A 119 -23.78 -3.59 -3.05
C ALA A 119 -22.68 -3.80 -4.09
N LEU A 120 -22.52 -2.87 -5.05
CA LEU A 120 -21.45 -2.91 -6.05
C LEU A 120 -20.06 -2.91 -5.38
N ARG A 121 -19.84 -2.01 -4.41
CA ARG A 121 -18.56 -1.94 -3.68
C ARG A 121 -18.23 -3.23 -2.94
N ARG A 122 -19.24 -3.91 -2.36
CA ARG A 122 -19.05 -5.20 -1.67
C ARG A 122 -18.66 -6.32 -2.64
N LEU A 123 -19.19 -6.33 -3.87
CA LEU A 123 -18.79 -7.31 -4.89
C LEU A 123 -17.33 -7.13 -5.35
N LEU A 124 -16.86 -5.88 -5.46
CA LEU A 124 -15.50 -5.56 -5.92
C LEU A 124 -14.38 -5.98 -4.95
N GLN A 125 -14.71 -6.35 -3.70
CA GLN A 125 -13.71 -6.71 -2.69
C GLN A 125 -13.18 -8.15 -2.82
N HIS A 126 -13.69 -8.96 -3.76
CA HIS A 126 -13.35 -10.39 -3.88
C HIS A 126 -12.38 -10.66 -5.06
N ARG A 127 -11.07 -10.79 -4.78
CA ARG A 127 -9.98 -10.90 -5.80
C ARG A 127 -9.23 -12.26 -5.83
N THR A 128 -9.84 -13.34 -5.36
CA THR A 128 -9.17 -14.61 -5.02
C THR A 128 -8.77 -15.52 -6.21
N LEU A 129 -9.32 -15.31 -7.42
CA LEU A 129 -9.15 -16.24 -8.55
C LEU A 129 -7.75 -16.24 -9.19
N SER A 130 -6.91 -15.25 -8.89
CA SER A 130 -5.52 -15.20 -9.36
C SER A 130 -4.64 -16.24 -8.69
N THR A 131 -4.98 -16.68 -7.48
CA THR A 131 -4.21 -17.69 -6.71
C THR A 131 -4.93 -19.02 -6.63
N SER A 132 -6.27 -19.02 -6.51
CA SER A 132 -7.09 -20.24 -6.36
C SER A 132 -7.85 -20.58 -7.64
N ALA A 133 -8.13 -21.87 -7.87
CA ALA A 133 -8.90 -22.34 -9.04
C ALA A 133 -10.40 -22.08 -8.92
N GLU A 134 -10.89 -21.91 -7.69
CA GLU A 134 -12.27 -21.57 -7.35
C GLU A 134 -12.25 -20.58 -6.18
N THR A 135 -13.31 -19.76 -6.09
CA THR A 135 -13.60 -18.95 -4.91
C THR A 135 -15.09 -18.94 -4.66
N THR A 136 -15.44 -18.90 -3.38
CA THR A 136 -16.80 -18.63 -2.92
C THR A 136 -16.92 -17.15 -2.58
N ILE A 137 -18.07 -16.56 -2.89
CA ILE A 137 -18.44 -15.19 -2.56
C ILE A 137 -19.64 -15.28 -1.65
N GLU A 138 -19.47 -14.76 -0.44
CA GLU A 138 -20.45 -14.76 0.63
C GLU A 138 -20.61 -13.33 1.12
N ILE A 139 -21.82 -12.79 0.98
CA ILE A 139 -22.13 -11.42 1.32
C ILE A 139 -23.43 -11.40 2.13
N ASP A 140 -23.29 -11.24 3.45
CA ASP A 140 -24.42 -11.19 4.37
C ASP A 140 -25.24 -9.91 4.17
N ALA A 141 -26.56 -10.02 4.31
CA ALA A 141 -27.50 -8.92 4.12
C ALA A 141 -27.18 -8.10 2.85
N PHE A 142 -26.89 -8.78 1.74
CA PHE A 142 -26.50 -8.15 0.48
C PHE A 142 -27.55 -7.15 -0.01
N HIS A 143 -28.84 -7.50 0.13
CA HIS A 143 -29.93 -6.56 -0.11
C HIS A 143 -31.12 -6.81 0.83
N LYS A 144 -31.45 -5.83 1.67
CA LYS A 144 -32.63 -5.86 2.57
C LYS A 144 -32.74 -7.16 3.38
N GLY A 145 -31.63 -7.61 3.96
CA GLY A 145 -31.56 -8.85 4.74
C GLY A 145 -31.47 -10.14 3.93
N ILE A 146 -31.40 -10.05 2.60
CA ILE A 146 -31.17 -11.21 1.73
C ILE A 146 -29.66 -11.39 1.55
N ASP A 147 -29.16 -12.56 1.91
CA ASP A 147 -27.76 -12.95 1.74
C ASP A 147 -27.46 -13.33 0.29
N PHE A 148 -26.20 -13.18 -0.12
CA PHE A 148 -25.73 -13.64 -1.42
C PHE A 148 -24.59 -14.64 -1.26
N HIS A 149 -24.85 -15.87 -1.68
CA HIS A 149 -23.87 -16.96 -1.72
C HIS A 149 -23.77 -17.50 -3.16
N THR A 150 -22.55 -17.52 -3.69
CA THR A 150 -22.23 -18.09 -5.01
C THR A 150 -20.78 -18.56 -5.05
N SER A 151 -20.47 -19.50 -5.93
CA SER A 151 -19.09 -19.86 -6.26
C SER A 151 -18.79 -19.58 -7.73
N THR A 152 -17.51 -19.36 -8.02
CA THR A 152 -17.02 -19.17 -9.37
C THR A 152 -15.64 -19.79 -9.52
N THR A 153 -15.39 -20.37 -10.69
CA THR A 153 -14.09 -20.97 -11.02
C THR A 153 -13.28 -20.04 -11.91
N ARG A 154 -11.96 -20.24 -11.92
CA ARG A 154 -11.05 -19.55 -12.82
C ARG A 154 -11.44 -19.74 -14.28
N GLY A 155 -11.80 -20.97 -14.68
CA GLY A 155 -12.25 -21.24 -16.05
C GLY A 155 -13.51 -20.45 -16.44
N ARG A 156 -14.43 -20.23 -15.50
CA ARG A 156 -15.64 -19.42 -15.74
C ARG A 156 -15.31 -17.94 -15.88
N PHE A 157 -14.40 -17.42 -15.05
CA PHE A 157 -13.85 -16.07 -15.19
C PHE A 157 -13.15 -15.88 -16.53
N GLU A 158 -12.29 -16.84 -16.92
CA GLU A 158 -11.56 -16.79 -18.19
C GLU A 158 -12.50 -16.78 -19.40
N LYS A 159 -13.56 -17.60 -19.35
CA LYS A 159 -14.59 -17.62 -20.40
C LYS A 159 -15.35 -16.29 -20.49
N LEU A 160 -15.64 -15.66 -19.35
CA LEU A 160 -16.38 -14.39 -19.29
C LEU A 160 -15.59 -13.21 -19.86
N CYS A 161 -14.27 -13.28 -19.80
CA CYS A 161 -13.37 -12.19 -20.21
C CYS A 161 -12.52 -12.55 -21.45
N VAL A 162 -12.90 -13.59 -22.20
CA VAL A 162 -12.11 -14.12 -23.33
C VAL A 162 -11.84 -13.07 -24.41
N ASP A 163 -12.82 -12.22 -24.66
CA ASP A 163 -12.75 -11.08 -25.57
C ASP A 163 -11.75 -10.04 -25.07
N LEU A 164 -11.80 -9.67 -23.79
CA LEU A 164 -10.85 -8.74 -23.17
C LEU A 164 -9.42 -9.27 -23.16
N PHE A 165 -9.23 -10.58 -23.01
CA PHE A 165 -7.91 -11.21 -23.12
C PHE A 165 -7.37 -11.14 -24.54
N ARG A 166 -8.20 -11.42 -25.55
CA ARG A 166 -7.80 -11.36 -26.96
C ARG A 166 -7.48 -9.95 -27.40
N ALA A 167 -8.30 -8.97 -27.01
CA ALA A 167 -8.11 -7.56 -27.33
C ALA A 167 -6.75 -7.02 -26.85
N LYS A 168 -6.18 -7.57 -25.77
CA LYS A 168 -4.84 -7.18 -25.29
C LYS A 168 -3.70 -7.47 -26.26
N LEU A 169 -3.88 -8.38 -27.23
CA LEU A 169 -2.87 -8.64 -28.25
C LEU A 169 -2.78 -7.51 -29.28
N GLU A 170 -3.86 -6.76 -29.49
CA GLU A 170 -3.86 -5.68 -30.49
C GLU A 170 -2.86 -4.56 -30.14
N PRO A 171 -2.79 -4.03 -28.90
CA PRO A 171 -1.73 -3.08 -28.53
C PRO A 171 -0.32 -3.65 -28.66
N VAL A 172 -0.12 -4.95 -28.43
CA VAL A 172 1.17 -5.64 -28.62
C VAL A 172 1.55 -5.67 -30.09
N GLU A 173 0.63 -6.07 -30.97
CA GLU A 173 0.84 -6.11 -32.42
C GLU A 173 1.07 -4.71 -33.01
N ASN A 174 0.32 -3.71 -32.54
CA ASN A 174 0.48 -2.33 -32.96
C ASN A 174 1.85 -1.79 -32.55
N SER A 175 2.30 -2.08 -31.32
CA SER A 175 3.62 -1.69 -30.84
C SER A 175 4.76 -2.31 -31.68
N LEU A 176 4.66 -3.60 -32.03
CA LEU A 176 5.60 -4.25 -32.94
C LEU A 176 5.59 -3.64 -34.36
N ARG A 177 4.40 -3.28 -34.85
CA ARG A 177 4.23 -2.65 -36.17
C ARG A 177 4.83 -1.25 -36.23
N ASP A 178 4.60 -0.45 -35.20
CA ASP A 178 5.13 0.93 -35.10
C ASP A 178 6.66 0.94 -35.09
N THR A 179 7.26 -0.04 -34.43
CA THR A 179 8.73 -0.23 -34.39
C THR A 179 9.29 -0.98 -35.60
N ARG A 180 8.42 -1.53 -36.47
CA ARG A 180 8.79 -2.43 -37.58
C ARG A 180 9.65 -3.61 -37.12
N MET A 181 9.42 -4.09 -35.90
CA MET A 181 10.12 -5.23 -35.32
C MET A 181 9.30 -6.51 -35.48
N ASP A 182 9.97 -7.59 -35.88
CA ASP A 182 9.39 -8.93 -35.77
C ASP A 182 9.36 -9.38 -34.30
N LYS A 183 8.35 -10.15 -33.91
CA LYS A 183 8.22 -10.65 -32.53
C LYS A 183 9.43 -11.47 -32.05
N SER A 184 10.19 -12.10 -32.96
CA SER A 184 11.44 -12.81 -32.66
C SER A 184 12.59 -11.90 -32.24
N LYS A 185 12.52 -10.59 -32.55
CA LYS A 185 13.50 -9.58 -32.17
C LYS A 185 13.31 -9.05 -30.76
N ILE A 186 12.17 -9.32 -30.12
CA ILE A 186 11.98 -9.00 -28.71
C ILE A 186 12.81 -9.98 -27.88
N ASP A 187 13.80 -9.46 -27.15
CA ASP A 187 14.73 -10.26 -26.35
C ASP A 187 14.12 -10.67 -25.03
N GLU A 188 13.38 -9.76 -24.39
CA GLU A 188 12.80 -9.97 -23.05
C GLU A 188 11.40 -9.35 -22.96
N ILE A 189 10.53 -10.00 -22.18
CA ILE A 189 9.16 -9.55 -21.94
C ILE A 189 9.00 -9.33 -20.44
N VAL A 190 8.82 -8.08 -20.03
CA VAL A 190 8.66 -7.69 -18.64
C VAL A 190 7.20 -7.37 -18.38
N LEU A 191 6.60 -8.09 -17.44
CA LEU A 191 5.23 -7.84 -17.02
C LEU A 191 5.21 -6.93 -15.79
N VAL A 192 4.47 -5.84 -15.84
CA VAL A 192 4.20 -4.95 -14.69
C VAL A 192 2.69 -4.75 -14.51
N GLY A 193 2.31 -4.15 -13.38
CA GLY A 193 0.91 -3.91 -13.02
C GLY A 193 0.22 -5.09 -12.32
N GLY A 194 -0.71 -4.79 -11.40
CA GLY A 194 -1.31 -5.80 -10.50
C GLY A 194 -2.15 -6.87 -11.22
N SER A 195 -2.80 -6.51 -12.33
CA SER A 195 -3.71 -7.39 -13.07
C SER A 195 -2.96 -8.43 -13.92
N LYS A 196 -1.65 -8.28 -14.12
CA LYS A 196 -0.78 -9.29 -14.75
C LYS A 196 -0.77 -10.63 -13.99
N ARG A 197 -1.19 -10.64 -12.72
CA ARG A 197 -1.23 -11.86 -11.87
C ARG A 197 -2.17 -12.92 -12.43
N ILE A 198 -3.13 -12.52 -13.25
CA ILE A 198 -4.06 -13.43 -13.94
C ILE A 198 -3.26 -14.45 -14.78
N PRO A 199 -3.34 -15.75 -14.49
CA PRO A 199 -2.60 -16.78 -15.21
C PRO A 199 -2.84 -16.77 -16.73
N LYS A 200 -4.08 -16.49 -17.14
CA LYS A 200 -4.46 -16.44 -18.55
C LYS A 200 -3.71 -15.37 -19.36
N VAL A 201 -3.38 -14.23 -18.75
CA VAL A 201 -2.60 -13.16 -19.40
C VAL A 201 -1.20 -13.64 -19.71
N LYS A 202 -0.56 -14.32 -18.75
CA LYS A 202 0.80 -14.86 -18.91
C LYS A 202 0.84 -15.88 -20.05
N ILE A 203 -0.08 -16.86 -20.03
CA ILE A 203 -0.19 -17.89 -21.07
C ILE A 203 -0.42 -17.25 -22.44
N LEU A 204 -1.32 -16.26 -22.52
CA LEU A 204 -1.62 -15.58 -23.78
C LEU A 204 -0.40 -14.88 -24.37
N LEU A 205 0.40 -14.18 -23.56
CA LEU A 205 1.65 -13.58 -24.02
C LEU A 205 2.69 -14.63 -24.43
N GLN A 206 2.89 -15.68 -23.62
CA GLN A 206 3.85 -16.73 -23.93
C GLN A 206 3.53 -17.37 -25.29
N ASN A 207 2.27 -17.73 -25.51
CA ASN A 207 1.82 -18.30 -26.78
C ASN A 207 2.04 -17.32 -27.95
N PHE A 208 1.73 -16.04 -27.76
CA PHE A 208 1.93 -15.02 -28.80
C PHE A 208 3.42 -14.90 -29.21
N PHE A 209 4.32 -14.94 -28.22
CA PHE A 209 5.77 -14.91 -28.41
C PHE A 209 6.42 -16.30 -28.57
N ASN A 210 5.68 -17.30 -29.08
CA ASN A 210 6.19 -18.65 -29.38
C ASN A 210 6.79 -19.37 -28.15
N GLU A 211 6.04 -19.41 -27.05
CA GLU A 211 6.43 -20.03 -25.76
C GLU A 211 7.65 -19.37 -25.09
N LYS A 212 8.02 -18.14 -25.48
CA LYS A 212 9.10 -17.40 -24.86
C LYS A 212 8.85 -17.18 -23.37
N GLU A 213 9.86 -17.42 -22.54
CA GLU A 213 9.77 -17.19 -21.11
C GLU A 213 9.60 -15.70 -20.78
N LEU A 214 8.69 -15.43 -19.84
CA LEU A 214 8.45 -14.09 -19.31
C LEU A 214 9.49 -13.77 -18.26
N ASN A 215 10.00 -12.55 -18.27
CA ASN A 215 11.01 -12.12 -17.31
C ASN A 215 10.44 -12.10 -15.88
N LYS A 216 11.24 -12.62 -14.94
CA LYS A 216 10.91 -12.70 -13.50
C LYS A 216 11.99 -12.06 -12.62
N SER A 217 12.97 -11.36 -13.20
CA SER A 217 14.10 -10.82 -12.44
C SER A 217 13.72 -9.62 -11.60
N ILE A 218 12.64 -8.92 -11.93
CA ILE A 218 12.15 -7.77 -11.16
C ILE A 218 10.87 -8.10 -10.42
N ASN A 219 10.72 -7.54 -9.21
CA ASN A 219 9.44 -7.55 -8.52
C ASN A 219 8.50 -6.57 -9.25
N PRO A 220 7.42 -7.07 -9.85
CA PRO A 220 6.55 -6.23 -10.67
C PRO A 220 5.66 -5.25 -9.93
N ASP A 221 5.41 -5.49 -8.64
CA ASP A 221 4.63 -4.56 -7.81
C ASP A 221 5.49 -3.36 -7.39
N GLU A 222 6.82 -3.52 -7.45
CA GLU A 222 7.79 -2.52 -7.03
C GLU A 222 8.52 -1.88 -8.20
N ALA A 223 8.57 -2.53 -9.37
CA ALA A 223 9.40 -2.12 -10.51
C ALA A 223 9.20 -0.65 -10.92
N VAL A 224 7.96 -0.19 -11.02
CA VAL A 224 7.64 1.20 -11.39
C VAL A 224 8.13 2.17 -10.31
N ALA A 225 7.84 1.90 -9.04
CA ALA A 225 8.26 2.74 -7.92
C ALA A 225 9.79 2.75 -7.75
N TYR A 226 10.43 1.60 -7.92
CA TYR A 226 11.87 1.41 -7.86
C TYR A 226 12.57 2.22 -8.95
N GLY A 227 12.14 2.08 -10.20
CA GLY A 227 12.70 2.86 -11.31
C GLY A 227 12.52 4.36 -11.15
N ALA A 228 11.36 4.81 -10.62
CA ALA A 228 11.14 6.21 -10.29
C ALA A 228 12.08 6.71 -9.17
N ALA A 229 12.35 5.89 -8.16
CA ALA A 229 13.28 6.20 -7.09
C ALA A 229 14.74 6.29 -7.58
N VAL A 230 15.16 5.35 -8.44
CA VAL A 230 16.47 5.38 -9.11
C VAL A 230 16.62 6.67 -9.92
N GLN A 231 15.61 7.02 -10.71
CA GLN A 231 15.61 8.28 -11.47
C GLN A 231 15.68 9.52 -10.56
N ALA A 232 15.01 9.50 -9.41
CA ALA A 232 15.07 10.60 -8.46
C ALA A 232 16.46 10.72 -7.81
N ALA A 233 17.13 9.60 -7.49
CA ALA A 233 18.48 9.57 -6.96
C ALA A 233 19.49 10.17 -7.95
N ILE A 234 19.40 9.78 -9.22
CA ILE A 234 20.22 10.33 -10.31
C ILE A 234 20.03 11.85 -10.44
N LEU A 235 18.77 12.32 -10.44
CA LEU A 235 18.46 13.75 -10.53
C LEU A 235 18.96 14.55 -9.31
N LYS A 236 19.15 13.89 -8.16
CA LYS A 236 19.75 14.49 -6.97
C LYS A 236 21.28 14.47 -6.97
N GLY A 237 21.90 13.85 -7.97
CA GLY A 237 23.34 13.76 -8.10
C GLY A 237 23.97 12.67 -7.23
N ASP A 238 23.20 11.62 -6.90
CA ASP A 238 23.78 10.42 -6.31
C ASP A 238 24.82 9.81 -7.26
N LYS A 239 25.93 9.33 -6.72
CA LYS A 239 27.10 8.81 -7.45
C LYS A 239 27.40 7.35 -7.07
N SER A 240 26.46 6.66 -6.44
CA SER A 240 26.53 5.21 -6.23
C SER A 240 26.77 4.48 -7.56
N GLU A 241 27.51 3.37 -7.54
CA GLU A 241 27.85 2.60 -8.76
C GLU A 241 26.60 2.14 -9.51
N GLU A 242 25.51 1.91 -8.78
CA GLU A 242 24.22 1.47 -9.29
C GLU A 242 23.45 2.60 -10.01
N ALA A 243 23.76 3.88 -9.74
CA ALA A 243 23.03 5.03 -10.31
C ALA A 243 23.80 5.76 -11.42
N LYS A 244 24.99 5.29 -11.81
CA LYS A 244 25.81 5.98 -12.83
C LYS A 244 25.22 5.78 -14.23
N ASP A 245 25.22 6.86 -15.02
CA ASP A 245 25.06 6.91 -16.48
C ASP A 245 23.69 6.64 -17.13
N ILE A 246 22.59 6.51 -16.37
CA ILE A 246 21.25 6.38 -16.97
C ILE A 246 20.81 7.69 -17.65
N GLN A 247 20.67 7.66 -18.99
CA GLN A 247 20.14 8.78 -19.77
C GLN A 247 18.76 8.47 -20.37
N ILE A 248 17.75 9.24 -19.96
CA ILE A 248 16.39 9.21 -20.55
C ILE A 248 16.20 10.46 -21.43
N ARG A 249 15.73 10.27 -22.66
CA ARG A 249 15.42 11.37 -23.58
C ARG A 249 13.91 11.66 -23.64
N ASN A 250 13.56 12.93 -23.39
CA ASN A 250 12.31 13.68 -23.59
C ASN A 250 11.37 13.86 -22.36
N ASP A 251 11.03 15.13 -22.04
CA ASP A 251 9.72 15.60 -21.49
C ASP A 251 9.68 17.14 -21.23
N GLN A 252 8.60 17.86 -21.62
CA GLN A 252 8.34 19.26 -21.22
C GLN A 252 6.84 19.63 -21.19
N ASN A 253 6.35 20.13 -20.03
CA ASN A 253 5.72 21.46 -19.83
C ASN A 253 4.91 21.59 -18.51
N ARG A 254 4.87 22.81 -17.92
CA ARG A 254 4.16 23.18 -16.66
C ARG A 254 3.27 24.43 -16.85
N LEU A 255 2.32 24.68 -15.93
CA LEU A 255 1.36 25.82 -15.92
C LEU A 255 1.35 26.61 -14.58
N SER A 256 0.56 27.70 -14.52
CA SER A 256 0.63 28.86 -13.59
C SER A 256 0.01 28.73 -12.19
N SER A 257 0.34 29.68 -11.30
CA SER A 257 0.52 29.50 -9.85
C SER A 257 -0.67 29.73 -8.90
N GLU A 258 -1.80 30.34 -9.32
CA GLU A 258 -2.81 30.86 -8.39
C GLU A 258 -3.82 29.81 -7.86
N GLU A 259 -4.30 28.88 -8.70
CA GLU A 259 -5.23 27.82 -8.27
C GLU A 259 -4.55 26.77 -7.37
N ILE A 260 -3.27 26.54 -7.59
CA ILE A 260 -2.43 25.63 -6.82
C ILE A 260 -2.29 26.13 -5.38
N GLU A 261 -2.13 27.44 -5.17
CA GLU A 261 -1.97 28.03 -3.85
C GLU A 261 -3.21 27.81 -2.96
N ARG A 262 -4.42 27.93 -3.52
CA ARG A 262 -5.66 27.61 -2.79
C ARG A 262 -5.71 26.14 -2.38
N MET A 263 -5.38 25.23 -3.29
CA MET A 263 -5.40 23.79 -3.01
C MET A 263 -4.32 23.37 -2.01
N VAL A 264 -3.13 23.99 -2.06
CA VAL A 264 -2.08 23.81 -1.04
C VAL A 264 -2.59 24.23 0.34
N LYS A 265 -3.29 25.37 0.44
CA LYS A 265 -3.86 25.85 1.70
C LYS A 265 -4.92 24.89 2.26
N ASP A 266 -5.77 24.33 1.41
CA ASP A 266 -6.76 23.33 1.83
C ASP A 266 -6.07 22.03 2.28
N ALA A 267 -5.03 21.56 1.58
CA ALA A 267 -4.24 20.40 1.97
C ALA A 267 -3.52 20.61 3.31
N GLU A 268 -2.96 21.80 3.56
CA GLU A 268 -2.38 22.15 4.86
C GLU A 268 -3.40 22.17 6.00
N LYS A 269 -4.63 22.64 5.73
CA LYS A 269 -5.72 22.59 6.69
C LYS A 269 -6.05 21.14 7.07
N TYR A 270 -6.29 20.27 6.08
CA TYR A 270 -6.60 18.86 6.34
C TYR A 270 -5.44 18.12 7.03
N LYS A 271 -4.20 18.41 6.65
CA LYS A 271 -3.02 17.87 7.35
C LYS A 271 -3.02 18.23 8.84
N LYS A 272 -3.39 19.47 9.19
CA LYS A 272 -3.50 19.89 10.60
C LYS A 272 -4.64 19.21 11.33
N GLU A 273 -5.80 19.04 10.68
CA GLU A 273 -6.94 18.29 11.23
C GLU A 273 -6.57 16.83 11.49
N ASP A 274 -5.90 16.17 10.53
CA ASP A 274 -5.42 14.79 10.67
C ASP A 274 -4.38 14.65 11.79
N GLN A 275 -3.44 15.60 11.90
CA GLN A 275 -2.45 15.64 12.98
C GLN A 275 -3.11 15.83 14.35
N ALA A 276 -4.05 16.76 14.48
CA ALA A 276 -4.79 16.97 15.73
C ALA A 276 -5.58 15.71 16.13
N GLN A 277 -6.23 15.05 15.16
CA GLN A 277 -6.93 13.79 15.39
C GLN A 277 -5.97 12.66 15.79
N GLN A 278 -4.81 12.56 15.15
CA GLN A 278 -3.77 11.60 15.51
C GLN A 278 -3.28 11.82 16.94
N GLU A 279 -2.97 13.06 17.32
CA GLU A 279 -2.53 13.41 18.67
C GLU A 279 -3.61 13.12 19.72
N HIS A 280 -4.87 13.43 19.43
CA HIS A 280 -6.02 13.07 20.26
C HIS A 280 -6.10 11.54 20.48
N ILE A 281 -6.01 10.75 19.41
CA ILE A 281 -6.03 9.27 19.50
C ILE A 281 -4.84 8.77 20.34
N LEU A 282 -3.65 9.33 20.15
CA LEU A 282 -2.45 8.95 20.91
C LEU A 282 -2.59 9.29 22.40
N ALA A 283 -3.13 10.46 22.75
CA ALA A 283 -3.37 10.86 24.14
C ALA A 283 -4.36 9.91 24.82
N ARG A 284 -5.48 9.60 24.15
CA ARG A 284 -6.47 8.63 24.64
C ARG A 284 -5.84 7.24 24.85
N ASN A 285 -5.14 6.73 23.84
CA ASN A 285 -4.50 5.42 23.90
C ASN A 285 -3.44 5.35 25.00
N SER A 286 -2.72 6.46 25.26
CA SER A 286 -1.74 6.54 26.35
C SER A 286 -2.41 6.41 27.72
N LEU A 287 -3.52 7.11 27.94
CA LEU A 287 -4.32 7.00 29.16
C LEU A 287 -4.88 5.59 29.34
N GLU A 288 -5.51 5.05 28.30
CA GLU A 288 -6.09 3.71 28.31
C GLU A 288 -5.04 2.63 28.59
N SER A 289 -3.89 2.71 27.90
CA SER A 289 -2.75 1.80 28.12
C SER A 289 -2.21 1.90 29.54
N TYR A 290 -2.11 3.10 30.11
CA TYR A 290 -1.68 3.29 31.50
C TYR A 290 -2.65 2.60 32.47
N CYS A 291 -3.96 2.80 32.30
CA CYS A 291 -4.99 2.14 33.10
C CYS A 291 -4.88 0.61 33.03
N PHE A 292 -4.76 0.03 31.84
CA PHE A 292 -4.62 -1.42 31.67
C PHE A 292 -3.31 -1.95 32.27
N ASN A 293 -2.19 -1.25 32.08
CA ASN A 293 -0.92 -1.64 32.68
C ASN A 293 -0.98 -1.64 34.21
N MET A 294 -1.55 -0.59 34.81
CA MET A 294 -1.73 -0.53 36.26
C MET A 294 -2.70 -1.61 36.77
N LYS A 295 -3.79 -1.87 36.05
CA LYS A 295 -4.73 -2.95 36.36
C LYS A 295 -4.04 -4.31 36.37
N ASN A 296 -3.23 -4.60 35.36
CA ASN A 296 -2.43 -5.82 35.28
C ASN A 296 -1.45 -5.93 36.46
N ASN A 297 -0.78 -4.84 36.82
CA ASN A 297 0.13 -4.83 37.98
C ASN A 297 -0.59 -5.13 39.31
N ILE A 298 -1.84 -4.67 39.49
CA ILE A 298 -2.60 -4.95 40.72
C ILE A 298 -3.06 -6.41 40.79
N HIS A 299 -3.26 -7.04 39.63
CA HIS A 299 -3.66 -8.44 39.50
C HIS A 299 -2.48 -9.42 39.40
N ASP A 300 -1.26 -8.95 39.19
CA ASP A 300 -0.05 -9.79 39.22
C ASP A 300 0.25 -10.25 40.66
N ASP A 301 0.39 -11.55 40.88
CA ASP A 301 0.57 -12.13 42.23
C ASP A 301 1.80 -11.58 42.98
N LYS A 302 2.88 -11.25 42.28
CA LYS A 302 4.13 -10.76 42.90
C LYS A 302 4.01 -9.31 43.36
N ILE A 303 3.28 -8.50 42.61
CA ILE A 303 3.06 -7.08 42.94
C ILE A 303 1.88 -6.96 43.91
N SER A 304 0.80 -7.70 43.66
CA SER A 304 -0.41 -7.72 44.49
C SER A 304 -0.08 -8.12 45.92
N SER A 305 0.72 -9.16 46.18
CA SER A 305 1.10 -9.56 47.55
C SER A 305 1.84 -8.47 48.35
N LYS A 306 2.45 -7.49 47.68
CA LYS A 306 3.23 -6.39 48.28
C LYS A 306 2.43 -5.11 48.49
N LEU A 307 1.22 -5.01 47.92
CA LEU A 307 0.35 -3.85 48.08
C LEU A 307 -0.60 -4.04 49.26
N SER A 308 -0.80 -2.98 50.05
CA SER A 308 -1.80 -2.99 51.11
C SER A 308 -3.21 -3.13 50.51
N THR A 309 -4.13 -3.78 51.22
CA THR A 309 -5.53 -3.89 50.79
C THR A 309 -6.15 -2.52 50.52
N SER A 310 -5.81 -1.51 51.33
CA SER A 310 -6.28 -0.14 51.14
C SER A 310 -5.76 0.49 49.85
N ASP A 311 -4.48 0.30 49.51
CA ASP A 311 -3.88 0.86 48.28
C ASP A 311 -4.41 0.17 47.03
N LYS A 312 -4.63 -1.16 47.07
CA LYS A 312 -5.26 -1.89 45.97
C LYS A 312 -6.66 -1.39 45.67
N THR A 313 -7.49 -1.22 46.71
CA THR A 313 -8.87 -0.73 46.54
C THR A 313 -8.85 0.67 45.91
N LYS A 314 -8.00 1.58 46.41
CA LYS A 314 -7.87 2.93 45.86
C LYS A 314 -7.42 2.92 44.39
N MET A 315 -6.41 2.12 44.05
CA MET A 315 -5.93 2.04 42.67
C MET A 315 -7.00 1.46 41.74
N ASN A 316 -7.69 0.40 42.15
CA ASN A 316 -8.77 -0.19 41.36
C ASN A 316 -9.95 0.78 41.16
N GLU A 317 -10.40 1.48 42.21
CA GLU A 317 -11.47 2.46 42.09
C GLU A 317 -11.12 3.57 41.10
N VAL A 318 -9.89 4.10 41.18
CA VAL A 318 -9.42 5.15 40.27
C VAL A 318 -9.32 4.63 38.84
N ILE A 319 -8.72 3.45 38.62
CA ILE A 319 -8.58 2.84 37.29
C ILE A 319 -9.95 2.60 36.65
N GLU A 320 -10.88 1.96 37.36
CA GLU A 320 -12.23 1.69 36.85
C GLU A 320 -12.99 2.98 36.55
N SER A 321 -12.86 4.00 37.41
CA SER A 321 -13.48 5.30 37.18
C SER A 321 -12.92 6.01 35.94
N THR A 322 -11.61 5.92 35.71
CA THR A 322 -10.94 6.51 34.55
C THR A 322 -11.28 5.75 33.27
N LEU A 323 -11.31 4.41 33.29
CA LEU A 323 -11.74 3.61 32.13
C LEU A 323 -13.18 3.94 31.73
N LYS A 324 -14.10 4.02 32.71
CA LYS A 324 -15.48 4.45 32.47
C LYS A 324 -15.56 5.87 31.91
N TRP A 325 -14.71 6.77 32.38
CA TRP A 325 -14.62 8.13 31.85
C TRP A 325 -14.16 8.12 30.39
N ILE A 326 -13.16 7.33 30.01
CA ILE A 326 -12.70 7.20 28.62
C ILE A 326 -13.85 6.70 27.71
N GLU A 327 -14.60 5.69 28.15
CA GLU A 327 -15.73 5.14 27.39
C GLU A 327 -16.85 6.17 27.16
N THR A 328 -17.12 7.00 28.17
CA THR A 328 -18.22 7.99 28.14
C THR A 328 -17.81 9.29 27.44
N ASN A 329 -16.52 9.59 27.37
CA ASN A 329 -16.00 10.85 26.85
C ASN A 329 -15.10 10.64 25.62
N GLN A 330 -15.61 9.92 24.62
CA GLN A 330 -14.86 9.61 23.38
C GLN A 330 -14.51 10.85 22.54
N LEU A 331 -15.20 11.97 22.78
CA LEU A 331 -15.02 13.26 22.10
C LEU A 331 -14.26 14.29 22.96
N ALA A 332 -13.68 13.87 24.08
CA ALA A 332 -12.89 14.77 24.92
C ALA A 332 -11.68 15.30 24.15
N GLU A 333 -11.26 16.52 24.45
CA GLU A 333 -10.09 17.12 23.82
C GLU A 333 -8.80 16.43 24.30
N LYS A 334 -7.73 16.55 23.50
CA LYS A 334 -6.40 16.00 23.83
C LYS A 334 -5.98 16.37 25.27
N ASP A 335 -6.13 17.64 25.63
CA ASP A 335 -5.71 18.17 26.93
C ASP A 335 -6.48 17.54 28.09
N GLU A 336 -7.74 17.13 27.87
CA GLU A 336 -8.55 16.45 28.89
C GLU A 336 -8.03 15.03 29.16
N PHE A 337 -7.66 14.29 28.11
CA PHE A 337 -7.01 12.98 28.26
C PHE A 337 -5.66 13.09 28.97
N GLU A 338 -4.84 14.08 28.60
CA GLU A 338 -3.56 14.34 29.28
C GLU A 338 -3.73 14.76 30.73
N HIS A 339 -4.75 15.57 31.03
CA HIS A 339 -5.07 15.94 32.40
C HIS A 339 -5.49 14.72 33.23
N LYS A 340 -6.37 13.88 32.68
CA LYS A 340 -6.78 12.62 33.32
C LYS A 340 -5.62 11.67 33.54
N LEU A 341 -4.66 11.60 32.61
CA LEU A 341 -3.43 10.84 32.77
C LEU A 341 -2.62 11.36 33.98
N LYS A 342 -2.41 12.66 34.08
CA LYS A 342 -1.71 13.27 35.23
C LYS A 342 -2.44 13.02 36.55
N GLU A 343 -3.77 13.02 36.56
CA GLU A 343 -4.57 12.72 37.75
C GLU A 343 -4.36 11.29 38.23
N ILE A 344 -4.46 10.30 37.35
CA ILE A 344 -4.25 8.89 37.72
C ILE A 344 -2.78 8.61 38.09
N GLU A 345 -1.82 9.21 37.38
CA GLU A 345 -0.40 9.11 37.71
C GLU A 345 -0.09 9.64 39.11
N LYS A 346 -0.66 10.79 39.50
CA LYS A 346 -0.47 11.34 40.86
C LYS A 346 -0.93 10.40 41.96
N LEU A 347 -1.91 9.53 41.69
CA LEU A 347 -2.45 8.59 42.66
C LEU A 347 -1.70 7.25 42.64
N CYS A 348 -1.41 6.72 41.45
CA CYS A 348 -0.77 5.41 41.29
C CYS A 348 0.76 5.47 41.47
N LEU A 349 1.42 6.53 41.01
CA LEU A 349 2.90 6.63 41.02
C LEU A 349 3.50 6.59 42.44
N PRO A 350 2.97 7.29 43.46
CA PRO A 350 3.51 7.19 44.82
C PRO A 350 3.37 5.79 45.42
N ILE A 351 2.30 5.07 45.09
CA ILE A 351 2.05 3.70 45.55
C ILE A 351 3.05 2.75 44.90
N MET A 352 3.22 2.84 43.59
CA MET A 352 4.20 2.04 42.84
C MET A 352 5.64 2.36 43.23
N THR A 353 5.96 3.63 43.46
CA THR A 353 7.32 4.05 43.87
C THR A 353 7.68 3.46 45.23
N LYS A 354 6.77 3.47 46.21
CA LYS A 354 6.99 2.80 47.52
C LYS A 354 7.27 1.30 47.35
N LEU A 355 6.58 0.65 46.41
CA LEU A 355 6.77 -0.78 46.12
C LEU A 355 8.19 -1.08 45.58
N TYR A 356 8.66 -0.32 44.58
CA TYR A 356 10.01 -0.49 44.01
C TYR A 356 11.13 -0.03 44.96
N SER A 357 10.88 0.99 45.78
CA SER A 357 11.83 1.47 46.80
C SER A 357 12.09 0.41 47.88
N ASN A 358 11.02 -0.29 48.29
CA ASN A 358 11.11 -1.37 49.27
C ASN A 358 11.83 -2.60 48.69
N GLU A 359 11.79 -2.83 47.37
CA GLU A 359 12.54 -3.88 46.68
C GLU A 359 14.06 -3.63 46.72
N GLN A 360 14.50 -2.41 46.41
CA GLN A 360 15.92 -2.05 46.49
C GLN A 360 16.46 -2.07 47.92
N PHE A 361 15.62 -1.80 48.92
CA PHE A 361 16.00 -1.88 50.33
C PHE A 361 16.08 -3.34 50.82
N ALA A 362 15.16 -4.21 50.39
CA ALA A 362 15.17 -5.65 50.70
C ALA A 362 16.34 -6.42 50.04
N GLU A 363 16.76 -6.02 48.83
CA GLU A 363 17.97 -6.56 48.18
C GLU A 363 19.27 -6.08 48.85
N ARG A 364 19.29 -4.86 49.43
CA ARG A 364 20.45 -4.35 50.17
C ARG A 364 20.59 -4.98 51.56
N THR A 365 19.49 -5.25 52.26
CA THR A 365 19.53 -5.89 53.58
C THR A 365 19.86 -7.38 53.50
N SER A 366 19.38 -8.09 52.46
CA SER A 366 19.74 -9.50 52.21
C SER A 366 21.22 -9.72 51.86
N LYS A 367 21.88 -8.76 51.18
CA LYS A 367 23.33 -8.80 50.93
C LYS A 367 24.20 -8.43 52.14
N SER A 368 23.64 -7.77 53.16
CA SER A 368 24.39 -7.36 54.37
C SER A 368 24.50 -8.45 55.44
N HIS A 369 23.74 -9.54 55.33
CA HIS A 369 23.67 -10.61 56.33
C HIS A 369 24.59 -11.83 56.05
N SER A 370 25.48 -11.76 55.05
CA SER A 370 26.26 -12.93 54.62
C SER A 370 27.78 -12.81 54.70
N ASN A 371 28.36 -11.90 55.49
CA ASN A 371 29.82 -11.93 55.75
C ASN A 371 30.16 -11.26 57.10
N GLY A 372 30.10 -12.04 58.18
CA GLY A 372 30.88 -11.77 59.39
C GLY A 372 32.33 -12.28 59.19
N PRO A 373 33.35 -11.61 59.75
CA PRO A 373 34.74 -11.96 59.47
C PRO A 373 35.10 -13.31 60.11
N THR A 374 35.70 -14.21 59.33
CA THR A 374 36.25 -15.49 59.82
C THR A 374 37.73 -15.30 60.15
N ILE A 375 38.13 -15.67 61.37
CA ILE A 375 39.52 -15.68 61.83
C ILE A 375 40.17 -16.97 61.32
N GLU A 376 41.21 -16.86 60.48
CA GLU A 376 42.02 -17.99 60.04
C GLU A 376 42.97 -18.43 61.16
N GLN A 377 42.88 -19.70 61.57
CA GLN A 377 43.98 -20.39 62.26
C GLN A 377 44.79 -21.14 61.21
N LEU A 378 46.06 -20.76 61.11
CA LEU A 378 47.11 -21.43 60.35
C LEU A 378 47.54 -22.70 61.08
N ASP A 379 47.55 -23.82 60.35
CA ASP A 379 48.62 -24.83 60.37
C ASP A 379 48.75 -25.45 58.97
#